data_AF-A0A919C3F6-F1
#
_entry.id   AF-A0A919C3F6-F1
#
_cell.length_a   1.000
_cell.length_b   1.000
_cell.length_c   1.000
_cell.angle_alpha   90.00
_cell.angle_beta   90.00
_cell.angle_gamma   90.00
#
_symmetry.space_group_name_H-M   'P 1'
#
loop_
_entity.id
_entity.type
_entity.pdbx_description
1 polymer ?
#
loop_
_entity_poly.entity_id
_entity_poly.type
_entity_poly.pdbx_seq_one_letter_code
_entity_poly.pdbx_strand_id
1 'polypeptide(L)'
;MPPVRPLRQAAVAFRCEVTAHDLSGSREVILAYYRASSPRLAARWMRAEAQRLARLLAPAPTAPHFRSVLLVATGPTCPRPDDELLAWAGSDERYEHALRTLQAGKDYLLSVADYDAQYAVRVYVLPTQSPAPAGRRTHAPAGTGRHRKPRWRFNR
;
A
#
# COMPACT_ATOMS: atom_id res chain seq x y z
N MET A 1 26.34 20.22 -30.26
CA MET A 1 25.53 20.04 -29.03
C MET A 1 25.37 18.55 -28.77
N PRO A 2 25.86 18.00 -27.63
CA PRO A 2 25.56 16.62 -27.28
C PRO A 2 24.08 16.50 -26.85
N PRO A 3 23.39 15.39 -27.14
CA PRO A 3 22.03 15.19 -26.69
C PRO A 3 22.00 14.95 -25.17
N VAL A 4 21.22 15.75 -24.46
CA VAL A 4 20.90 15.54 -23.05
C VAL A 4 20.10 14.25 -22.94
N ARG A 5 20.74 13.20 -22.40
CA ARG A 5 20.03 11.96 -22.05
C ARG A 5 18.98 12.32 -20.99
N PRO A 6 17.68 12.02 -21.21
CA PRO A 6 16.69 12.21 -20.16
C PRO A 6 17.11 11.34 -18.97
N LEU A 7 17.26 11.97 -17.80
CA LEU A 7 17.38 11.26 -16.54
C LEU A 7 16.19 10.29 -16.48
N ARG A 8 16.48 8.98 -16.44
CA ARG A 8 15.46 7.96 -16.13
C ARG A 8 14.81 8.40 -14.82
N GLN A 9 13.59 8.93 -14.91
CA GLN A 9 12.78 9.18 -13.73
C GLN A 9 12.71 7.86 -12.98
N ALA A 10 13.14 7.85 -11.72
CA ALA A 10 12.95 6.70 -10.86
C ALA A 10 11.46 6.38 -10.87
N ALA A 11 11.11 5.14 -11.22
CA ALA A 11 9.73 4.73 -11.42
C ALA A 11 8.97 4.65 -10.09
N VAL A 12 8.46 5.77 -9.56
CA VAL A 12 7.76 5.81 -8.26
C VAL A 12 6.70 4.71 -8.15
N ALA A 13 6.77 3.93 -7.07
CA ALA A 13 5.77 2.92 -6.73
C ALA A 13 4.94 3.40 -5.55
N PHE A 14 3.74 2.85 -5.37
CA PHE A 14 2.85 3.22 -4.27
C PHE A 14 2.49 1.96 -3.48
N ARG A 15 2.64 2.01 -2.16
CA ARG A 15 2.08 1.01 -1.24
C ARG A 15 0.77 1.56 -0.72
N CYS A 16 -0.28 0.80 -0.89
CA CYS A 16 -1.62 1.17 -0.47
C CYS A 16 -2.10 0.14 0.56
N GLU A 17 -2.68 0.60 1.66
CA GLU A 17 -3.16 -0.28 2.71
C GLU A 17 -4.37 0.28 3.44
N VAL A 18 -5.17 -0.64 3.98
CA VAL A 18 -6.20 -0.33 4.95
C VAL A 18 -5.81 -0.94 6.26
N THR A 19 -5.93 -0.14 7.32
CA THR A 19 -5.62 -0.58 8.68
C THR A 19 -6.79 -0.25 9.59
N ALA A 20 -7.00 -1.09 10.60
CA ALA A 20 -7.83 -0.80 11.75
C ALA A 20 -6.94 -0.77 12.99
N HIS A 21 -7.14 0.25 13.81
CA HIS A 21 -6.47 0.43 15.09
C HIS A 21 -7.54 0.44 16.18
N ASP A 22 -7.26 -0.16 17.32
CA ASP A 22 -8.06 0.15 18.50
C ASP A 22 -7.84 1.62 18.91
N LEU A 23 -8.80 2.22 19.61
CA LEU A 23 -8.66 3.63 20.01
C LEU A 23 -7.49 3.89 20.98
N SER A 24 -6.98 2.84 21.65
CA SER A 24 -5.78 2.96 22.49
C SER A 24 -4.47 3.00 21.68
N GLY A 25 -4.50 2.63 20.40
CA GLY A 25 -3.33 2.50 19.52
C GLY A 25 -2.43 1.31 19.86
N SER A 26 -2.88 0.39 20.70
CA SER A 26 -2.13 -0.80 21.13
C SER A 26 -2.08 -1.89 20.06
N ARG A 27 -3.08 -1.92 19.16
CA ARG A 27 -3.24 -2.98 18.18
C ARG A 27 -3.61 -2.44 16.81
N GLU A 28 -2.77 -2.74 15.82
CA GLU A 28 -3.03 -2.49 14.41
C GLU A 28 -3.30 -3.81 13.67
N VAL A 29 -4.32 -3.81 12.79
CA VAL A 29 -4.63 -4.91 11.89
C VAL A 29 -4.70 -4.39 10.46
N ILE A 30 -3.98 -5.02 9.55
CA ILE A 30 -4.08 -4.75 8.10
C ILE A 30 -5.32 -5.45 7.54
N LEU A 31 -6.26 -4.69 7.00
CA LEU A 31 -7.51 -5.18 6.41
C LEU A 31 -7.41 -5.38 4.89
N ALA A 32 -6.55 -4.62 4.23
CA ALA A 32 -6.31 -4.72 2.79
C ALA A 32 -4.92 -4.18 2.44
N TYR A 33 -4.37 -4.68 1.33
CA TYR A 33 -3.09 -4.26 0.80
C TYR A 33 -3.12 -4.24 -0.72
N TYR A 34 -2.47 -3.26 -1.32
CA TYR A 34 -2.29 -3.16 -2.77
C TYR A 34 -1.01 -2.41 -3.11
N ARG A 35 -0.41 -2.74 -4.26
CA ARG A 35 0.75 -2.01 -4.78
C ARG A 35 0.40 -1.42 -6.13
N ALA A 36 0.46 -0.09 -6.23
CA ALA A 36 0.17 0.61 -7.47
C ALA A 36 1.47 1.06 -8.17
N SER A 37 1.45 1.03 -9.50
CA SER A 37 2.54 1.55 -10.35
C SER A 37 2.34 3.00 -10.77
N SER A 38 1.23 3.64 -10.39
CA SER A 38 0.95 5.04 -10.71
C SER A 38 0.05 5.71 -9.67
N PRO A 39 0.09 7.05 -9.56
CA PRO A 39 -0.79 7.82 -8.68
C PRO A 39 -2.28 7.54 -8.94
N ARG A 40 -2.66 7.44 -10.22
CA ARG A 40 -4.05 7.22 -10.64
C ARG A 40 -4.57 5.86 -10.21
N LEU A 41 -3.75 4.81 -10.30
CA LEU A 41 -4.11 3.48 -9.81
C LEU A 41 -4.23 3.46 -8.29
N ALA A 42 -3.34 4.15 -7.56
CA ALA A 42 -3.42 4.26 -6.11
C ALA A 42 -4.68 5.01 -5.65
N ALA A 43 -4.99 6.16 -6.27
CA ALA A 43 -6.20 6.92 -5.96
C ALA A 43 -7.48 6.13 -6.29
N ARG A 44 -7.52 5.43 -7.42
CA ARG A 44 -8.65 4.56 -7.80
C ARG A 44 -8.83 3.42 -6.81
N TRP A 45 -7.73 2.79 -6.38
CA TRP A 45 -7.77 1.77 -5.34
C TRP A 45 -8.33 2.33 -4.03
N MET A 46 -7.87 3.51 -3.59
CA MET A 46 -8.36 4.16 -2.37
C MET A 46 -9.87 4.42 -2.42
N ARG A 47 -10.39 4.87 -3.58
CA ARG A 47 -11.83 5.06 -3.82
C ARG A 47 -12.63 3.77 -3.73
N ALA A 48 -12.17 2.73 -4.42
CA ALA A 48 -12.82 1.42 -4.36
C ALA A 48 -12.82 0.85 -2.93
N GLU A 49 -11.72 1.04 -2.21
CA GLU A 49 -11.55 0.48 -0.87
C GLU A 49 -12.31 1.27 0.19
N ALA A 50 -12.43 2.60 0.08
CA ALA A 50 -13.33 3.39 0.93
C ALA A 50 -14.79 2.91 0.78
N GLN A 51 -15.25 2.65 -0.45
CA GLN A 51 -16.59 2.09 -0.68
C GLN A 51 -16.74 0.67 -0.12
N ARG A 52 -15.69 -0.16 -0.23
CA ARG A 52 -15.70 -1.52 0.31
C ARG A 52 -15.79 -1.49 1.83
N LEU A 53 -14.96 -0.68 2.47
CA LEU A 53 -14.91 -0.53 3.91
C LEU A 53 -16.23 0.02 4.46
N ALA A 54 -16.83 1.03 3.82
CA ALA A 54 -18.14 1.54 4.22
C ALA A 54 -19.21 0.43 4.28
N ARG A 55 -19.26 -0.45 3.27
CA ARG A 55 -20.20 -1.59 3.26
C ARG A 55 -19.93 -2.61 4.35
N LEU A 56 -18.68 -2.76 4.79
CA LEU A 56 -18.30 -3.66 5.87
C LEU A 56 -18.61 -3.07 7.25
N LEU A 57 -18.55 -1.74 7.38
CA LEU A 57 -18.87 -1.02 8.63
C LEU A 57 -20.37 -0.84 8.85
N ALA A 58 -21.16 -0.75 7.76
CA ALA A 58 -22.62 -0.67 7.81
C ALA A 58 -23.30 -1.84 7.07
N PRO A 59 -23.13 -3.09 7.54
CA PRO A 59 -23.86 -4.23 7.01
C PRO A 59 -25.37 -4.08 7.26
N ALA A 60 -26.18 -4.63 6.35
CA ALA A 60 -27.63 -4.65 6.53
C ALA A 60 -28.01 -5.36 7.85
N PRO A 61 -29.00 -4.87 8.61
CA PRO A 61 -29.41 -5.49 9.87
C PRO A 61 -29.95 -6.92 9.69
N THR A 62 -30.35 -7.26 8.46
CA THR A 62 -30.79 -8.62 8.08
C THR A 62 -29.63 -9.54 7.67
N ALA A 63 -28.37 -9.09 7.76
CA ALA A 63 -27.22 -9.89 7.36
C ALA A 63 -27.11 -11.18 8.17
N PRO A 64 -26.70 -12.32 7.57
CA PRO A 64 -26.70 -13.62 8.24
C PRO A 64 -25.89 -13.67 9.55
N HIS A 65 -24.82 -12.88 9.65
CA HIS A 65 -23.98 -12.82 10.85
C HIS A 65 -24.62 -12.06 12.04
N PHE A 66 -25.80 -11.45 11.85
CA PHE A 66 -26.55 -10.80 12.93
C PHE A 66 -27.72 -11.63 13.48
N ARG A 67 -27.95 -12.84 12.97
CA ARG A 67 -29.13 -13.65 13.35
C ARG A 67 -29.23 -13.97 14.84
N SER A 68 -28.12 -13.95 15.55
CA SER A 68 -28.03 -14.32 16.97
C SER A 68 -27.65 -13.16 17.89
N VAL A 69 -27.61 -11.91 17.40
CA VAL A 69 -27.24 -10.75 18.21
C VAL A 69 -28.43 -9.81 18.38
N LEU A 70 -28.52 -9.18 19.55
CA LEU A 70 -29.49 -8.12 19.78
C LEU A 70 -28.99 -6.85 19.09
N LEU A 71 -29.75 -6.35 18.12
CA LEU A 71 -29.48 -5.08 17.47
C LEU A 71 -30.12 -3.94 18.24
N VAL A 72 -29.37 -2.86 18.46
CA VAL A 72 -29.85 -1.63 19.12
C VAL A 72 -29.79 -0.50 18.12
N ALA A 73 -30.87 0.29 18.03
CA ALA A 73 -30.89 1.47 17.19
C ALA A 73 -29.91 2.51 17.73
N THR A 74 -29.00 2.99 16.87
CA THR A 74 -28.05 4.04 17.22
C THR A 74 -28.72 5.41 17.19
N GLY A 75 -28.38 6.28 18.14
CA GLY A 75 -28.85 7.67 18.15
C GLY A 75 -28.22 8.54 17.04
N PRO A 76 -28.74 9.75 16.80
CA PRO A 76 -28.29 10.64 15.72
C PRO A 76 -26.87 11.19 15.91
N THR A 77 -26.33 11.10 17.13
CA THR A 77 -24.96 11.55 17.47
C THR A 77 -23.92 10.43 17.35
N CYS A 78 -24.34 9.24 16.92
CA CYS A 78 -23.43 8.12 16.72
C CYS A 78 -22.45 8.41 15.58
N PRO A 79 -21.13 8.16 15.75
CA PRO A 79 -20.19 8.17 14.63
C PRO A 79 -20.69 7.26 13.49
N ARG A 80 -20.58 7.76 12.26
CA ARG A 80 -21.01 7.07 11.04
C ARG A 80 -19.81 7.00 10.08
N PRO A 81 -18.80 6.16 10.39
CA PRO A 81 -17.61 6.06 9.54
C PRO A 81 -17.95 5.58 8.13
N ASP A 82 -19.03 4.80 7.97
CA ASP A 82 -19.59 4.42 6.67
C ASP A 82 -20.02 5.62 5.84
N ASP A 83 -20.77 6.56 6.43
CA ASP A 83 -21.24 7.77 5.75
C ASP A 83 -20.06 8.67 5.37
N GLU A 84 -19.07 8.81 6.25
CA GLU A 84 -17.85 9.59 5.97
C GLU A 84 -17.04 8.99 4.81
N LEU A 85 -16.87 7.66 4.80
CA LEU A 85 -16.19 6.94 3.73
C LEU A 85 -16.95 7.05 2.40
N LEU A 86 -18.28 6.94 2.42
CA LEU A 86 -19.13 7.12 1.24
C LEU A 86 -19.09 8.56 0.73
N ALA A 87 -19.13 9.55 1.63
CA ALA A 87 -19.00 10.96 1.27
C ALA A 87 -17.62 11.25 0.65
N TRP A 88 -16.55 10.66 1.18
CA TRP A 88 -15.23 10.75 0.56
C TRP A 88 -15.19 10.08 -0.81
N ALA A 89 -15.68 8.84 -0.91
CA ALA A 89 -15.68 8.11 -2.16
C ALA A 89 -16.62 8.70 -3.22
N GLY A 90 -17.67 9.42 -2.82
CA GLY A 90 -18.62 10.09 -3.72
C GLY A 90 -18.14 11.44 -4.25
N SER A 91 -17.17 12.10 -3.59
CA SER A 91 -16.69 13.42 -3.99
C SER A 91 -15.54 13.34 -5.00
N ASP A 92 -15.77 13.92 -6.17
CA ASP A 92 -14.72 14.06 -7.19
C ASP A 92 -13.65 15.06 -6.77
N GLU A 93 -13.99 16.10 -5.99
CA GLU A 93 -13.03 17.05 -5.45
C GLU A 93 -12.01 16.39 -4.52
N ARG A 94 -12.49 15.51 -3.63
CA ARG A 94 -11.64 14.75 -2.70
C ARG A 94 -10.76 13.75 -3.45
N TYR A 95 -11.33 13.06 -4.45
CA TYR A 95 -10.57 12.16 -5.31
C TYR A 95 -9.46 12.89 -6.09
N GLU A 96 -9.79 14.03 -6.70
CA GLU A 96 -8.82 14.85 -7.46
C GLU A 96 -7.75 15.45 -6.54
N HIS A 97 -8.11 15.85 -5.32
CA HIS A 97 -7.14 16.28 -4.32
C HIS A 97 -6.18 15.16 -3.91
N ALA A 98 -6.67 13.94 -3.71
CA ALA A 98 -5.83 12.78 -3.43
C ALA A 98 -4.89 12.48 -4.61
N LEU A 99 -5.41 12.50 -5.84
CA LEU A 99 -4.62 12.30 -7.06
C LEU A 99 -3.49 13.32 -7.18
N ARG A 100 -3.79 14.62 -7.00
CA ARG A 100 -2.78 15.69 -7.04
C ARG A 100 -1.72 15.52 -5.95
N THR A 101 -2.12 15.13 -4.75
CA THR A 101 -1.20 14.88 -3.63
C THR A 101 -0.22 13.75 -3.97
N LEU A 102 -0.72 12.64 -4.51
CA LEU A 102 0.10 11.49 -4.92
C LEU A 102 1.00 11.83 -6.13
N GLN A 103 0.53 12.63 -7.07
CA GLN A 103 1.34 13.13 -8.20
C GLN A 103 2.48 14.04 -7.74
N ALA A 104 2.26 14.79 -6.66
CA ALA A 104 3.30 15.59 -6.00
C ALA A 104 4.30 14.74 -5.19
N GLY A 105 4.17 13.41 -5.21
CA GLY A 105 5.05 12.50 -4.48
C GLY A 105 4.85 12.52 -2.96
N LYS A 106 3.67 12.95 -2.50
CA LYS A 106 3.32 12.97 -1.07
C LYS A 106 2.38 11.83 -0.72
N ASP A 107 2.52 11.32 0.50
CA ASP A 107 1.62 10.32 1.05
C ASP A 107 0.21 10.90 1.24
N TYR A 108 -0.79 10.03 1.25
CA TYR A 108 -2.18 10.41 1.50
C TYR A 108 -2.82 9.49 2.54
N LEU A 109 -3.58 10.08 3.46
CA LEU A 109 -4.29 9.41 4.54
C LEU A 109 -5.75 9.86 4.54
N LEU A 110 -6.65 8.89 4.44
CA LEU A 110 -8.05 9.01 4.83
C LEU A 110 -8.24 8.24 6.13
N SER A 111 -8.77 8.89 7.16
CA SER A 111 -9.05 8.27 8.45
C SER A 111 -10.47 8.56 8.89
N VAL A 112 -11.13 7.54 9.44
CA VAL A 112 -12.46 7.61 10.07
C VAL A 112 -12.43 6.78 11.36
N ALA A 113 -13.35 7.02 12.29
CA ALA A 113 -13.42 6.26 13.54
C ALA A 113 -14.86 5.92 13.91
N ASP A 114 -15.03 4.77 14.56
CA ASP A 114 -16.22 4.46 15.36
C ASP A 114 -15.88 4.55 16.87
N TYR A 115 -16.70 3.94 17.72
CA TYR A 115 -16.50 3.95 19.17
C TYR A 115 -15.35 3.07 19.67
N ASP A 116 -14.92 2.10 18.88
CA ASP A 116 -14.00 1.06 19.31
C ASP A 116 -12.71 1.05 18.48
N ALA A 117 -12.76 1.55 17.25
CA ALA A 117 -11.66 1.50 16.30
C ALA A 117 -11.56 2.73 15.39
N GLN A 118 -10.33 3.01 14.99
CA GLN A 118 -9.99 3.95 13.93
C GLN A 118 -9.57 3.17 12.68
N TYR A 119 -10.17 3.50 11.55
CA TYR A 119 -9.84 2.91 10.25
C TYR A 119 -9.10 3.93 9.39
N ALA A 120 -8.03 3.49 8.74
CA ALA A 120 -7.23 4.33 7.87
C ALA A 120 -7.00 3.68 6.52
N VAL A 121 -7.31 4.40 5.44
CA VAL A 121 -6.91 4.07 4.06
C VAL A 121 -5.70 4.93 3.72
N ARG A 122 -4.53 4.28 3.57
CA ARG A 122 -3.23 4.94 3.42
C ARG A 122 -2.61 4.63 2.08
N VAL A 123 -1.96 5.63 1.50
CA VAL A 123 -1.09 5.45 0.33
C VAL A 123 0.25 6.10 0.62
N TYR A 124 1.28 5.27 0.62
CA TYR A 124 2.68 5.66 0.76
C TYR A 124 3.37 5.70 -0.59
N VAL A 125 4.11 6.77 -0.82
CA VAL A 125 4.98 6.92 -1.98
C VAL A 125 6.30 6.22 -1.68
N LEU A 126 6.60 5.19 -2.46
CA LEU A 126 7.83 4.43 -2.34
C LEU A 126 8.87 4.97 -3.33
N PRO A 127 10.06 5.39 -2.87
CA PRO A 127 11.17 5.58 -3.77
C PRO A 127 11.51 4.21 -4.39
N THR A 128 11.36 4.07 -5.71
CA THR A 128 11.93 2.90 -6.37
C THR A 128 13.43 2.99 -6.30
N GLN A 129 14.04 2.02 -5.62
CA GLN A 129 15.45 1.74 -5.78
C GLN A 129 15.69 1.48 -7.26
N SER A 130 16.36 2.40 -7.94
CA SER A 130 16.92 2.12 -9.24
C SER A 130 17.81 0.90 -9.07
N PRO A 131 17.67 -0.17 -9.89
CA PRO A 131 18.60 -1.28 -9.80
C PRO A 131 20.01 -0.69 -9.90
N ALA A 132 20.84 -0.95 -8.89
CA ALA A 132 22.22 -0.48 -8.88
C ALA A 132 22.80 -0.78 -10.26
N PRO A 133 23.46 0.19 -10.93
CA PRO A 133 24.09 -0.09 -12.21
C PRO A 133 24.97 -1.31 -11.97
N ALA A 134 24.67 -2.40 -12.68
CA ALA A 134 25.45 -3.63 -12.59
C ALA A 134 26.90 -3.21 -12.81
N GLY A 135 27.66 -3.11 -11.73
CA GLY A 135 29.04 -2.70 -11.79
C GLY A 135 29.68 -3.63 -12.80
N ARG A 136 30.25 -3.07 -13.87
CA ARG A 136 31.11 -3.81 -14.77
C ARG A 136 32.08 -4.55 -13.86
N ARG A 137 31.91 -5.88 -13.72
CA ARG A 137 32.98 -6.74 -13.25
C ARG A 137 34.08 -6.56 -14.28
N THR A 138 35.04 -5.70 -13.98
CA THR A 138 36.35 -5.73 -14.62
C THR A 138 36.94 -7.08 -14.26
N HIS A 139 36.65 -8.08 -15.09
CA HIS A 139 37.42 -9.30 -15.13
C HIS A 139 38.86 -8.88 -15.48
N ALA A 140 39.72 -8.84 -14.47
CA ALA A 140 41.15 -8.81 -14.67
C ALA A 140 41.55 -10.15 -15.33
N PRO A 141 42.20 -10.15 -16.50
CA PRO A 141 42.81 -11.36 -17.01
C PRO A 141 44.17 -11.49 -16.33
N ALA A 142 44.29 -12.40 -15.36
CA ALA A 142 45.58 -12.74 -14.82
C ALA A 142 45.67 -14.23 -14.54
N GLY A 143 46.59 -14.87 -15.26
CA GLY A 143 47.25 -16.07 -14.76
C GLY A 143 46.95 -17.34 -15.54
N THR A 144 47.68 -17.53 -16.64
CA THR A 144 48.12 -18.84 -17.11
C THR A 144 48.83 -19.60 -15.98
N GLY A 145 48.05 -20.32 -15.16
CA GLY A 145 48.53 -21.15 -14.05
C GLY A 145 48.35 -22.63 -14.36
N ARG A 146 49.47 -23.33 -14.50
CA ARG A 146 49.62 -24.70 -14.99
C ARG A 146 48.88 -25.75 -14.16
N HIS A 147 48.41 -26.78 -14.87
CA HIS A 147 48.05 -28.11 -14.39
C HIS A 147 48.95 -28.64 -13.26
N ARG A 148 48.35 -29.04 -12.14
CA ARG A 148 48.84 -30.18 -11.33
C ARG A 148 47.64 -31.00 -10.86
N LYS A 149 47.58 -32.27 -11.30
CA LYS A 149 46.67 -33.30 -10.76
C LYS A 149 47.19 -33.76 -9.40
N PRO A 150 46.38 -33.82 -8.33
CA PRO A 150 46.72 -34.62 -7.16
C PRO A 150 46.46 -36.09 -7.44
N ARG A 151 47.50 -36.91 -7.29
CA ARG A 151 47.42 -38.38 -7.24
C ARG A 151 46.72 -38.78 -5.94
N TRP A 152 45.54 -39.36 -6.03
CA TRP A 152 44.94 -40.10 -4.92
C TRP A 152 45.55 -41.50 -4.88
N ARG A 153 46.29 -41.80 -3.81
CA ARG A 153 46.66 -43.17 -3.43
C ARG A 153 45.55 -43.70 -2.51
N PHE A 154 44.93 -44.80 -2.91
CA PHE A 154 44.17 -45.66 -2.01
C PHE A 154 45.13 -46.24 -0.98
N ASN A 155 44.72 -46.27 0.29
CA ASN A 155 45.14 -47.36 1.17
C ASN A 155 43.98 -47.81 2.06
N ARG A 156 44.03 -49.11 2.28
CA ARG A 156 43.02 -50.04 2.76
C ARG A 156 43.04 -50.13 4.29
#